data_AF-A0AAU5M971-F1
#
_entry.id   AF-A0AAU5M971-F1
#
_cell.length_a   1.000
_cell.length_b   1.000
_cell.length_c   1.000
_cell.angle_alpha   90.00
_cell.angle_beta   90.00
_cell.angle_gamma   90.00
#
_symmetry.space_group_name_H-M   'P 1'
#
loop_
_entity.id
_entity.type
_entity.pdbx_description
1 polymer ?
#
loop_
_entity_poly.entity_id
_entity_poly.type
_entity_poly.pdbx_seq_one_letter_code
_entity_poly.pdbx_strand_id
1 'polypeptide(L)'
;MNDPGFASTPEERQRLLAANTAAARFFRRELLRATDGWPSGYLKEAGIEQVLSTDSTWKVGYAPDTWSNLVDHLQSEGFSHATMVRAGLMRWTEDGDAVDRYRDELVLVARDHKLLPAGFIGIGPDGGVRSLTPATAVHRSSNVLVGIDEQMDLLRGGAMPVIVDDPAGAIAVSEMSRQLDGQWAGIPVCGDGLSTAQTRMLRKFSLTDSVGVVVGGDERSQRRAVGFIPDLMLHYDRVRAVALPGSLREFTSLDSAPKRLHELLTTVPPTMSYRMGSGVAAEIHPDPDPPDRGLDL
;
A
#
# COMPACT_ATOMS: atom_id res chain seq x y z
N MET A 1 -4.18 -10.41 19.43
CA MET A 1 -5.30 -10.28 20.37
C MET A 1 -6.53 -9.96 19.53
N ASN A 2 -7.54 -10.82 19.56
CA ASN A 2 -8.72 -10.71 18.69
C ASN A 2 -9.64 -9.62 19.24
N ASP A 3 -9.81 -8.57 18.46
CA ASP A 3 -10.82 -7.54 18.67
C ASP A 3 -12.21 -8.18 18.50
N PRO A 4 -13.05 -8.19 19.55
CA PRO A 4 -14.29 -8.98 19.59
C PRO A 4 -15.34 -8.53 18.54
N GLY A 5 -15.19 -7.35 17.93
CA GLY A 5 -16.12 -6.82 16.92
C GLY A 5 -16.10 -7.51 15.55
N PHE A 6 -15.11 -8.36 15.26
CA PHE A 6 -14.92 -8.97 13.94
C PHE A 6 -14.67 -10.48 13.95
N ALA A 7 -15.14 -11.19 14.98
CA ALA A 7 -15.08 -12.65 14.97
C ALA A 7 -15.81 -13.21 13.73
N SER A 8 -15.14 -14.06 12.96
CA SER A 8 -15.69 -14.74 11.79
C SER A 8 -15.33 -16.22 11.86
N THR A 9 -16.21 -17.08 11.34
CA THR A 9 -15.87 -18.49 11.18
C THR A 9 -14.82 -18.64 10.07
N PRO A 10 -14.04 -19.73 10.03
CA PRO A 10 -13.10 -19.98 8.94
C PRO A 10 -13.75 -19.95 7.54
N GLU A 11 -14.96 -20.49 7.40
CA GLU A 11 -15.72 -20.52 6.14
C GLU A 11 -16.09 -19.11 5.70
N GLU A 12 -16.56 -18.31 6.66
CA GLU A 12 -16.93 -16.93 6.39
C GLU A 12 -15.70 -16.10 6.01
N ARG A 13 -14.59 -16.24 6.74
CA ARG A 13 -13.31 -15.61 6.41
C ARG A 13 -12.87 -15.96 4.98
N GLN A 14 -12.99 -17.23 4.60
CA GLN A 14 -12.68 -17.68 3.24
C GLN A 14 -13.62 -17.04 2.20
N ARG A 15 -14.91 -16.90 2.52
CA ARG A 15 -15.89 -16.25 1.64
C ARG A 15 -15.58 -14.76 1.43
N LEU A 16 -15.16 -14.04 2.47
CA LEU A 16 -14.75 -12.63 2.37
C LEU A 16 -13.50 -12.46 1.50
N LEU A 17 -12.48 -13.31 1.69
CA LEU A 17 -11.27 -13.29 0.86
C LEU A 17 -11.56 -13.65 -0.62
N ALA A 18 -12.49 -14.57 -0.85
CA ALA A 18 -12.94 -14.91 -2.20
C ALA A 18 -13.65 -13.73 -2.88
N ALA A 19 -14.50 -12.99 -2.15
CA ALA A 19 -15.15 -11.79 -2.66
C ALA A 19 -14.14 -10.69 -3.01
N ASN A 20 -13.14 -10.45 -2.15
CA ASN A 20 -12.04 -9.52 -2.46
C ASN A 20 -11.21 -9.99 -3.67
N THR A 21 -10.97 -11.30 -3.81
CA THR A 21 -10.26 -11.83 -4.98
C THR A 21 -11.06 -11.61 -6.27
N ALA A 22 -12.39 -11.77 -6.23
CA ALA A 22 -13.27 -11.46 -7.35
C ALA A 22 -13.28 -9.97 -7.68
N ALA A 23 -13.38 -9.10 -6.67
CA ALA A 23 -13.32 -7.65 -6.86
C ALA A 23 -11.98 -7.19 -7.47
N ALA A 24 -10.86 -7.76 -7.03
CA ALA A 24 -9.56 -7.46 -7.62
C ALA A 24 -9.50 -7.82 -9.13
N ARG A 25 -10.06 -8.97 -9.52
CA ARG A 25 -10.18 -9.38 -10.93
C ARG A 25 -11.09 -8.42 -11.71
N PHE A 26 -12.21 -8.00 -11.12
CA PHE A 26 -13.12 -7.02 -11.70
C PHE A 26 -12.41 -5.70 -11.98
N PHE A 27 -11.82 -5.07 -10.95
CA PHE A 27 -11.17 -3.78 -11.11
C PHE A 27 -10.02 -3.84 -12.10
N ARG A 28 -9.24 -4.94 -12.10
CA ARG A 28 -8.16 -5.12 -13.08
C ARG A 28 -8.68 -5.13 -14.50
N ARG A 29 -9.77 -5.85 -14.76
CA ARG A 29 -10.40 -5.91 -16.08
C ARG A 29 -10.94 -4.54 -16.51
N GLU A 30 -11.56 -3.80 -15.60
CA GLU A 30 -12.08 -2.47 -15.91
C GLU A 30 -10.95 -1.47 -16.23
N LEU A 31 -9.80 -1.55 -15.55
CA LEU A 31 -8.64 -0.72 -15.92
C LEU A 31 -8.15 -1.02 -17.34
N LEU A 32 -8.07 -2.30 -17.72
CA LEU A 32 -7.64 -2.70 -19.05
C LEU A 32 -8.63 -2.29 -20.15
N ARG A 33 -9.90 -2.04 -19.80
CA ARG A 33 -10.93 -1.50 -20.70
C ARG A 33 -10.93 0.02 -20.76
N ALA A 34 -10.49 0.70 -19.70
CA ALA A 34 -10.36 2.14 -19.62
C ALA A 34 -9.14 2.62 -20.42
N THR A 35 -9.23 2.53 -21.75
CA THR A 35 -8.14 2.93 -22.67
C THR A 35 -8.00 4.45 -22.80
N ASP A 36 -9.01 5.19 -22.38
CA ASP A 36 -9.10 6.64 -22.35
C ASP A 36 -9.55 7.13 -20.95
N GLY A 37 -9.65 8.44 -20.78
CA GLY A 37 -10.01 9.08 -19.51
C GLY A 37 -8.85 9.24 -18.53
N TRP A 38 -9.19 9.79 -17.36
CA TRP A 38 -8.19 10.17 -16.35
C TRP A 38 -7.37 9.00 -15.79
N PRO A 39 -7.87 7.74 -15.63
CA PRO A 39 -7.05 6.67 -15.05
C PRO A 39 -5.83 6.34 -15.93
N SER A 40 -6.05 6.19 -17.24
CA SER A 40 -4.98 5.92 -18.20
C SER A 40 -4.09 7.16 -18.41
N GLY A 41 -4.66 8.37 -18.38
CA GLY A 41 -3.92 9.63 -18.42
C GLY A 41 -2.96 9.76 -17.23
N TYR A 42 -3.47 9.59 -16.00
CA TYR A 42 -2.69 9.66 -14.77
C TYR A 42 -1.51 8.68 -14.78
N LEU A 43 -1.74 7.41 -15.15
CA LEU A 43 -0.67 6.41 -15.18
C LEU A 43 0.44 6.77 -16.18
N LYS A 44 0.09 7.34 -17.35
CA LYS A 44 1.05 7.84 -18.34
C LYS A 44 1.80 9.07 -17.86
N GLU A 45 1.08 10.04 -17.30
CA GLU A 45 1.69 11.27 -16.75
C GLU A 45 2.57 11.01 -15.52
N ALA A 46 2.35 9.88 -14.82
CA ALA A 46 3.19 9.42 -13.73
C ALA A 46 4.34 8.51 -14.21
N GLY A 47 4.44 8.22 -15.52
CA GLY A 47 5.50 7.37 -16.10
C GLY A 47 5.43 5.90 -15.68
N ILE A 48 4.23 5.42 -15.33
CA ILE A 48 3.96 4.05 -14.86
C ILE A 48 2.93 3.35 -15.76
N GLU A 49 2.87 3.71 -17.04
CA GLU A 49 1.93 3.18 -18.02
C GLU A 49 2.08 1.67 -18.28
N GLN A 50 3.20 1.06 -17.88
CA GLN A 50 3.40 -0.39 -17.94
C GLN A 50 2.31 -1.14 -17.17
N VAL A 51 1.72 -0.49 -16.16
CA VAL A 51 0.56 -0.98 -15.40
C VAL A 51 -0.64 -1.28 -16.31
N LEU A 52 -0.77 -0.60 -17.45
CA LEU A 52 -1.85 -0.82 -18.43
C LEU A 52 -1.65 -2.11 -19.26
N SER A 53 -0.48 -2.75 -19.20
CA SER A 53 -0.23 -4.02 -19.90
C SER A 53 -0.91 -5.19 -19.20
N THR A 54 -1.49 -6.13 -19.95
CA THR A 54 -2.07 -7.38 -19.41
C THR A 54 -1.08 -8.17 -18.57
N ASP A 55 0.20 -8.11 -18.91
CA ASP A 55 1.29 -8.87 -18.28
C ASP A 55 1.97 -8.11 -17.13
N SER A 56 1.51 -6.90 -16.81
CA SER A 56 2.02 -6.13 -15.67
C SER A 56 2.03 -6.95 -14.39
N THR A 57 3.14 -6.89 -13.64
CA THR A 57 3.21 -7.49 -12.30
C THR A 57 2.29 -6.74 -11.34
N TRP A 58 2.21 -5.42 -11.46
CA TRP A 58 1.33 -4.56 -10.68
C TRP A 58 -0.14 -4.75 -11.08
N LYS A 59 -0.93 -5.32 -10.17
CA LYS A 59 -2.35 -5.61 -10.34
C LYS A 59 -3.23 -4.42 -9.92
N VAL A 60 -2.89 -3.22 -10.38
CA VAL A 60 -3.75 -2.04 -10.24
C VAL A 60 -5.02 -2.26 -11.05
N GLY A 61 -6.15 -1.84 -10.50
CA GLY A 61 -7.44 -1.82 -11.16
C GLY A 61 -8.06 -0.44 -11.22
N TYR A 62 -9.26 -0.35 -11.78
CA TYR A 62 -10.07 0.88 -11.84
C TYR A 62 -11.49 0.54 -11.40
N ALA A 63 -12.05 1.36 -10.51
CA ALA A 63 -13.46 1.34 -10.18
C ALA A 63 -14.17 2.40 -11.04
N PRO A 64 -15.00 2.00 -12.02
CA PRO A 64 -15.70 2.95 -12.91
C PRO A 64 -16.62 3.90 -12.15
N ASP A 65 -16.95 5.04 -12.76
CA ASP A 65 -17.96 5.97 -12.24
C ASP A 65 -19.39 5.43 -12.42
N THR A 66 -19.70 4.38 -11.68
CA THR A 66 -21.01 3.70 -11.71
C THR A 66 -21.48 3.40 -10.31
N TRP A 67 -22.79 3.22 -10.15
CA TRP A 67 -23.38 3.00 -8.82
C TRP A 67 -23.25 1.57 -8.31
N SER A 68 -23.32 0.55 -9.16
CA SER A 68 -23.46 -0.85 -8.71
C SER A 68 -22.72 -1.89 -9.56
N ASN A 69 -21.83 -1.50 -10.48
CA ASN A 69 -21.22 -2.45 -11.41
C ASN A 69 -20.43 -3.56 -10.68
N LEU A 70 -19.72 -3.23 -9.60
CA LEU A 70 -19.04 -4.24 -8.79
C LEU A 70 -20.06 -5.11 -8.04
N VAL A 71 -21.07 -4.49 -7.41
CA VAL A 71 -22.15 -5.22 -6.73
C VAL A 71 -22.80 -6.23 -7.67
N ASP A 72 -23.25 -5.79 -8.84
CA ASP A 72 -23.93 -6.62 -9.85
C ASP A 72 -23.02 -7.75 -10.34
N HIS A 73 -21.74 -7.45 -10.56
CA HIS A 73 -20.75 -8.46 -10.93
C HIS A 73 -20.56 -9.52 -9.83
N LEU A 74 -20.41 -9.11 -8.57
CA LEU A 74 -20.21 -10.03 -7.45
C LEU A 74 -21.48 -10.84 -7.16
N GLN A 75 -22.67 -10.27 -7.34
CA GLN A 75 -23.93 -11.02 -7.28
C GLN A 75 -23.96 -12.11 -8.35
N SER A 76 -23.51 -11.81 -9.58
CA SER A 76 -23.43 -12.80 -10.66
C SER A 76 -22.41 -13.92 -10.38
N GLU A 77 -21.37 -13.64 -9.57
CA GLU A 77 -20.44 -14.66 -9.05
C GLU A 77 -20.96 -15.36 -7.77
N GLY A 78 -22.20 -15.07 -7.34
CA GLY A 78 -22.90 -15.74 -6.25
C GLY A 78 -22.61 -15.19 -4.85
N PHE A 79 -21.96 -14.02 -4.72
CA PHE A 79 -21.76 -13.37 -3.43
C PHE A 79 -23.02 -12.65 -2.97
N SER A 80 -23.40 -12.79 -1.70
CA SER A 80 -24.55 -12.07 -1.14
C SER A 80 -24.16 -10.64 -0.76
N HIS A 81 -25.14 -9.71 -0.73
CA HIS A 81 -24.91 -8.35 -0.21
C HIS A 81 -24.31 -8.35 1.20
N ALA A 82 -24.77 -9.25 2.07
CA ALA A 82 -24.20 -9.41 3.40
C ALA A 82 -22.69 -9.74 3.36
N THR A 83 -22.26 -10.59 2.43
CA THR A 83 -20.83 -10.87 2.21
C THR A 83 -20.09 -9.63 1.73
N MET A 84 -20.64 -8.90 0.74
CA MET A 84 -19.99 -7.73 0.15
C MET A 84 -19.85 -6.58 1.15
N VAL A 85 -20.87 -6.32 1.95
CA VAL A 85 -20.83 -5.30 3.03
C VAL A 85 -19.76 -5.69 4.06
N ARG A 86 -19.73 -6.96 4.50
CA ARG A 86 -18.75 -7.45 5.47
C ARG A 86 -17.33 -7.52 4.92
N ALA A 87 -17.16 -7.66 3.61
CA ALA A 87 -15.86 -7.57 2.94
C ALA A 87 -15.41 -6.12 2.73
N GLY A 88 -16.30 -5.14 2.93
CA GLY A 88 -16.03 -3.73 2.68
C GLY A 88 -16.11 -3.33 1.21
N LEU A 89 -16.77 -4.11 0.36
CA LEU A 89 -16.89 -3.87 -1.09
C LEU A 89 -18.13 -3.07 -1.49
N MET A 90 -19.16 -3.11 -0.63
CA MET A 90 -20.47 -2.52 -0.86
C MET A 90 -20.88 -1.67 0.34
N ARG A 91 -21.75 -0.69 0.11
CA ARG A 91 -22.50 0.03 1.16
C ARG A 91 -23.98 0.15 0.77
N TRP A 92 -24.81 0.38 1.77
CA TRP A 92 -26.21 0.78 1.57
C TRP A 92 -26.30 2.31 1.53
N THR A 93 -27.13 2.85 0.65
CA THR A 93 -27.56 4.27 0.72
C THR A 93 -28.61 4.43 1.82
N GLU A 94 -28.93 5.68 2.16
CA GLU A 94 -30.03 5.99 3.10
C GLU A 94 -31.38 5.50 2.56
N ASP A 95 -31.56 5.50 1.24
CA ASP A 95 -32.76 5.02 0.55
C ASP A 95 -32.82 3.48 0.44
N GLY A 96 -31.78 2.77 0.89
CA GLY A 96 -31.72 1.31 0.89
C GLY A 96 -31.17 0.68 -0.38
N ASP A 97 -30.55 1.48 -1.26
CA ASP A 97 -29.92 0.97 -2.49
C ASP A 97 -28.54 0.39 -2.22
N ALA A 98 -28.23 -0.71 -2.91
CA ALA A 98 -26.91 -1.33 -2.87
C ALA A 98 -25.97 -0.61 -3.83
N VAL A 99 -24.88 -0.04 -3.30
CA VAL A 99 -23.92 0.70 -4.13
C VAL A 99 -22.48 0.27 -3.89
N ASP A 100 -21.67 0.41 -4.92
CA ASP A 100 -20.23 0.19 -4.91
C ASP A 100 -19.58 1.12 -3.88
N ARG A 101 -18.64 0.58 -3.09
CA ARG A 101 -17.83 1.43 -2.19
C ARG A 101 -16.86 2.30 -2.99
N TYR A 102 -16.25 1.70 -4.01
CA TYR A 102 -15.22 2.33 -4.82
C TYR A 102 -15.84 2.87 -6.09
N ARG A 103 -15.60 4.14 -6.41
CA ARG A 103 -16.17 4.79 -7.59
C ARG A 103 -15.28 5.89 -8.12
N ASP A 104 -15.06 5.84 -9.43
CA ASP A 104 -14.18 6.75 -10.15
C ASP A 104 -12.82 6.92 -9.47
N GLU A 105 -12.13 5.80 -9.27
CA GLU A 105 -10.82 5.75 -8.62
C GLU A 105 -9.97 4.57 -9.10
N LEU A 106 -8.65 4.77 -9.15
CA LEU A 106 -7.69 3.68 -9.32
C LEU A 106 -7.66 2.87 -8.03
N VAL A 107 -7.57 1.54 -8.15
CA VAL A 107 -7.69 0.62 -7.03
C VAL A 107 -6.43 -0.22 -6.89
N LEU A 108 -5.80 -0.16 -5.71
CA LEU A 108 -4.67 -1.01 -5.32
C LEU A 108 -5.13 -2.09 -4.35
N VAL A 109 -4.61 -3.30 -4.51
CA VAL A 109 -4.97 -4.43 -3.66
C VAL A 109 -4.13 -4.44 -2.38
N ALA A 110 -4.80 -4.39 -1.23
CA ALA A 110 -4.16 -4.56 0.08
C ALA A 110 -4.24 -6.04 0.50
N ARG A 111 -3.08 -6.62 0.83
CA ARG A 111 -2.94 -8.07 1.07
C ARG A 111 -2.59 -8.37 2.52
N ASP A 112 -3.12 -9.48 3.03
CA ASP A 112 -2.79 -9.97 4.37
C ASP A 112 -1.42 -10.68 4.41
N HIS A 113 -1.01 -11.15 5.59
CA HIS A 113 0.23 -11.91 5.81
C HIS A 113 0.36 -13.23 5.01
N LYS A 114 -0.71 -13.69 4.34
CA LYS A 114 -0.72 -14.82 3.40
C LYS A 114 -0.78 -14.37 1.94
N LEU A 115 -0.63 -13.06 1.70
CA LEU A 115 -0.72 -12.39 0.41
C LEU A 115 -2.11 -12.48 -0.25
N LEU A 116 -3.15 -12.82 0.51
CA LEU A 116 -4.51 -12.88 0.00
C LEU A 116 -5.13 -11.48 -0.04
N PRO A 117 -5.89 -11.12 -1.10
CA PRO A 117 -6.65 -9.87 -1.15
C PRO A 117 -7.55 -9.73 0.08
N ALA A 118 -7.24 -8.76 0.92
CA ALA A 118 -7.95 -8.49 2.17
C ALA A 118 -8.74 -7.18 2.12
N GLY A 119 -8.36 -6.27 1.23
CA GLY A 119 -9.05 -5.02 0.97
C GLY A 119 -8.38 -4.23 -0.14
N PHE A 120 -8.68 -2.95 -0.21
CA PHE A 120 -8.34 -2.08 -1.31
C PHE A 120 -8.12 -0.63 -0.86
N ILE A 121 -7.33 0.07 -1.67
CA ILE A 121 -7.02 1.48 -1.52
C ILE A 121 -7.41 2.16 -2.83
N GLY A 122 -8.30 3.14 -2.73
CA GLY A 122 -8.78 3.94 -3.84
C GLY A 122 -8.00 5.24 -3.96
N ILE A 123 -7.53 5.57 -5.17
CA ILE A 123 -6.79 6.77 -5.50
C ILE A 123 -7.58 7.59 -6.51
N GLY A 124 -7.76 8.88 -6.23
CA GLY A 124 -8.44 9.81 -7.12
C GLY A 124 -7.56 10.35 -8.27
N PRO A 125 -8.12 11.21 -9.14
CA PRO A 125 -7.38 11.82 -10.25
C PRO A 125 -6.17 12.68 -9.85
N ASP A 126 -6.15 13.17 -8.63
CA ASP A 126 -5.05 13.96 -8.04
C ASP A 126 -3.92 13.08 -7.50
N GLY A 127 -4.04 11.75 -7.55
CA GLY A 127 -3.10 10.80 -6.95
C GLY A 127 -3.27 10.62 -5.43
N GLY A 128 -4.24 11.31 -4.82
CA GLY A 128 -4.52 11.23 -3.40
C GLY A 128 -5.37 10.00 -3.03
N VAL A 129 -5.17 9.47 -1.82
CA VAL A 129 -6.03 8.43 -1.26
C VAL A 129 -7.42 8.98 -1.02
N ARG A 130 -8.42 8.41 -1.70
CA ARG A 130 -9.84 8.78 -1.59
C ARG A 130 -10.63 7.81 -0.73
N SER A 131 -10.30 6.52 -0.83
CA SER A 131 -11.04 5.44 -0.20
C SER A 131 -10.11 4.40 0.42
N LEU A 132 -10.48 3.88 1.58
CA LEU A 132 -9.83 2.74 2.24
C LEU A 132 -10.90 1.71 2.61
N THR A 133 -10.56 0.42 2.53
CA THR A 133 -11.44 -0.62 3.09
C THR A 133 -11.60 -0.36 4.59
N PRO A 134 -12.84 -0.36 5.12
CA PRO A 134 -13.03 -0.25 6.56
C PRO A 134 -12.48 -1.47 7.29
N ALA A 135 -12.38 -1.43 8.61
CA ALA A 135 -12.06 -2.63 9.37
C ALA A 135 -13.09 -3.74 9.08
N THR A 136 -12.60 -4.93 8.80
CA THR A 136 -13.41 -6.14 8.59
C THR A 136 -12.78 -7.34 9.30
N ALA A 137 -13.42 -8.50 9.25
CA ALA A 137 -12.83 -9.73 9.75
C ALA A 137 -11.55 -10.17 9.01
N VAL A 138 -11.31 -9.65 7.80
CA VAL A 138 -10.13 -9.95 6.98
C VAL A 138 -9.21 -8.74 6.80
N HIS A 139 -9.68 -7.53 7.09
CA HIS A 139 -8.96 -6.28 6.83
C HIS A 139 -8.72 -5.46 8.10
N ARG A 140 -7.46 -5.07 8.30
CA ARG A 140 -7.05 -3.96 9.18
C ARG A 140 -5.93 -3.22 8.49
N SER A 141 -6.03 -1.89 8.38
CA SER A 141 -5.01 -1.07 7.72
C SER A 141 -3.61 -1.31 8.26
N SER A 142 -3.48 -1.52 9.58
CA SER A 142 -2.21 -1.81 10.27
C SER A 142 -1.66 -3.23 10.04
N ASN A 143 -2.33 -4.09 9.28
CA ASN A 143 -1.87 -5.48 9.07
C ASN A 143 -2.06 -5.96 7.63
N VAL A 144 -2.04 -5.01 6.70
CA VAL A 144 -2.07 -5.27 5.27
C VAL A 144 -1.02 -4.43 4.56
N LEU A 145 -0.53 -4.93 3.43
CA LEU A 145 0.46 -4.24 2.60
C LEU A 145 0.05 -4.27 1.14
N VAL A 146 0.46 -3.24 0.40
CA VAL A 146 0.29 -3.11 -1.05
C VAL A 146 1.65 -3.32 -1.70
N GLY A 147 1.68 -3.95 -2.88
CA GLY A 147 2.88 -4.05 -3.71
C GLY A 147 3.85 -5.19 -3.36
N ILE A 148 3.61 -5.95 -2.28
CA ILE A 148 4.51 -7.06 -1.90
C ILE A 148 4.42 -8.22 -2.90
N ASP A 149 3.22 -8.65 -3.26
CA ASP A 149 3.03 -9.80 -4.15
C ASP A 149 3.52 -9.46 -5.57
N GLU A 150 3.28 -8.21 -5.99
CA GLU A 150 3.67 -7.62 -7.27
C GLU A 150 5.21 -7.51 -7.46
N GLN A 151 5.97 -7.65 -6.38
CA GLN A 151 7.44 -7.48 -6.33
C GLN A 151 8.15 -8.62 -5.58
N MET A 152 7.49 -9.78 -5.41
CA MET A 152 8.02 -10.90 -4.64
C MET A 152 9.36 -11.42 -5.19
N ASP A 153 9.54 -11.35 -6.51
CA ASP A 153 10.77 -11.71 -7.20
C ASP A 153 11.93 -10.79 -6.81
N LEU A 154 11.71 -9.48 -6.72
CA LEU A 154 12.69 -8.50 -6.26
C LEU A 154 13.03 -8.74 -4.79
N LEU A 155 12.01 -8.82 -3.92
CA LEU A 155 12.18 -9.00 -2.47
C LEU A 155 12.92 -10.29 -2.12
N ARG A 156 12.60 -11.39 -2.83
CA ARG A 156 13.32 -12.68 -2.72
C ARG A 156 14.64 -12.72 -3.48
N GLY A 157 14.88 -11.79 -4.39
CA GLY A 157 16.16 -11.56 -5.04
C GLY A 157 17.15 -10.78 -4.17
N GLY A 158 16.73 -10.31 -3.00
CA GLY A 158 17.56 -9.50 -2.10
C GLY A 158 17.43 -8.00 -2.32
N ALA A 159 16.47 -7.56 -3.12
CA ALA A 159 16.17 -6.15 -3.30
C ALA A 159 15.86 -5.48 -1.95
N MET A 160 16.37 -4.26 -1.76
CA MET A 160 16.06 -3.44 -0.60
C MET A 160 14.65 -2.87 -0.72
N PRO A 161 13.75 -3.13 0.25
CA PRO A 161 12.49 -2.42 0.32
C PRO A 161 12.74 -0.92 0.48
N VAL A 162 12.01 -0.10 -0.27
CA VAL A 162 12.08 1.36 -0.24
C VAL A 162 10.69 1.88 0.10
N ILE A 163 10.54 2.37 1.32
CA ILE A 163 9.30 2.95 1.83
C ILE A 163 9.08 4.31 1.21
N VAL A 164 7.92 4.51 0.61
CA VAL A 164 7.48 5.76 -0.01
C VAL A 164 6.08 6.09 0.50
N ASP A 165 5.68 7.36 0.45
CA ASP A 165 4.41 7.83 1.01
C ASP A 165 3.27 7.92 -0.02
N ASP A 166 3.52 7.54 -1.28
CA ASP A 166 2.52 7.49 -2.32
C ASP A 166 2.62 6.22 -3.19
N PRO A 167 1.48 5.66 -3.67
CA PRO A 167 1.51 4.44 -4.48
C PRO A 167 2.12 4.55 -5.88
N ALA A 168 2.00 5.70 -6.55
CA ALA A 168 2.58 5.88 -7.88
C ALA A 168 4.12 5.84 -7.81
N GLY A 169 4.68 6.50 -6.80
CA GLY A 169 6.10 6.46 -6.47
C GLY A 169 6.60 5.05 -6.17
N ALA A 170 5.81 4.23 -5.46
CA ALA A 170 6.19 2.85 -5.19
C ALA A 170 6.29 2.01 -6.47
N ILE A 171 5.32 2.18 -7.37
CA ILE A 171 5.33 1.54 -8.69
C ILE A 171 6.55 2.03 -9.48
N ALA A 172 6.78 3.35 -9.54
CA ALA A 172 7.90 3.94 -10.27
C ALA A 172 9.26 3.43 -9.76
N VAL A 173 9.46 3.33 -8.44
CA VAL A 173 10.68 2.75 -7.84
C VAL A 173 10.88 1.32 -8.30
N SER A 174 9.81 0.51 -8.33
CA SER A 174 9.89 -0.88 -8.77
C SER A 174 10.22 -1.01 -10.26
N GLU A 175 9.66 -0.15 -11.11
CA GLU A 175 9.93 -0.14 -12.55
C GLU A 175 11.37 0.30 -12.84
N MET A 176 11.84 1.36 -12.19
CA MET A 176 13.25 1.78 -12.27
C MET A 176 14.21 0.70 -11.77
N SER A 177 13.85 0.02 -10.68
CA SER A 177 14.63 -1.09 -10.13
C SER A 177 14.80 -2.21 -11.14
N ARG A 178 13.73 -2.60 -11.84
CA ARG A 178 13.77 -3.64 -12.88
C ARG A 178 14.66 -3.27 -14.07
N GLN A 179 14.91 -1.99 -14.31
CA GLN A 179 15.85 -1.51 -15.33
C GLN A 179 17.32 -1.55 -14.87
N LEU A 180 17.58 -1.62 -13.56
CA LEU A 180 18.91 -1.60 -12.93
C LEU A 180 19.17 -2.84 -12.06
N ASP A 181 18.96 -4.03 -12.63
CA ASP A 181 19.23 -5.34 -12.01
C ASP A 181 18.37 -5.71 -10.79
N GLY A 182 17.28 -5.00 -10.52
CA GLY A 182 16.27 -5.39 -9.52
C GLY A 182 16.69 -5.14 -8.08
N GLN A 183 17.35 -4.02 -7.80
CA GLN A 183 17.96 -3.74 -6.49
C GLN A 183 17.02 -3.19 -5.42
N TRP A 184 15.86 -2.67 -5.80
CA TRP A 184 14.87 -2.08 -4.88
C TRP A 184 13.47 -2.62 -5.11
N ALA A 185 12.64 -2.54 -4.08
CA ALA A 185 11.21 -2.79 -4.18
C ALA A 185 10.46 -1.64 -3.51
N GLY A 186 9.65 -0.88 -4.26
CA GLY A 186 8.90 0.26 -3.73
C GLY A 186 7.71 -0.20 -2.90
N ILE A 187 7.60 0.24 -1.65
CA ILE A 187 6.52 -0.13 -0.73
C ILE A 187 5.78 1.15 -0.32
N PRO A 188 4.51 1.33 -0.74
CA PRO A 188 3.77 2.52 -0.39
C PRO A 188 3.19 2.41 1.02
N VAL A 189 3.26 3.50 1.77
CA VAL A 189 2.53 3.68 3.01
C VAL A 189 1.23 4.41 2.70
N CYS A 190 0.12 3.68 2.83
CA CYS A 190 -1.20 4.21 2.51
C CYS A 190 -2.02 4.35 3.81
N GLY A 191 -2.48 5.56 4.10
CA GLY A 191 -3.28 5.86 5.30
C GLY A 191 -2.46 6.54 6.40
N ASP A 192 -2.73 6.18 7.66
CA ASP A 192 -2.28 6.92 8.84
C ASP A 192 -0.80 6.73 9.21
N GLY A 193 -0.11 5.80 8.56
CA GLY A 193 1.32 5.56 8.78
C GLY A 193 1.73 4.11 8.56
N LEU A 194 3.00 3.83 8.85
CA LEU A 194 3.55 2.48 8.82
C LEU A 194 3.54 1.90 10.23
N SER A 195 2.85 0.77 10.41
CA SER A 195 2.77 0.09 11.70
C SER A 195 3.85 -0.98 11.89
N THR A 196 4.16 -1.31 13.15
CA THR A 196 5.08 -2.42 13.48
C THR A 196 4.66 -3.74 12.83
N ALA A 197 3.36 -4.02 12.77
CA ALA A 197 2.85 -5.26 12.18
C ALA A 197 3.09 -5.33 10.66
N GLN A 198 2.92 -4.20 9.95
CA GLN A 198 3.31 -4.07 8.55
C GLN A 198 4.82 -4.22 8.36
N THR A 199 5.65 -3.56 9.17
CA THR A 199 7.10 -3.72 9.09
C THR A 199 7.52 -5.18 9.27
N ARG A 200 6.99 -5.86 10.29
CA ARG A 200 7.25 -7.29 10.53
C ARG A 200 6.81 -8.15 9.35
N MET A 201 5.65 -7.85 8.76
CA MET A 201 5.15 -8.55 7.60
C MET A 201 6.07 -8.34 6.39
N LEU A 202 6.52 -7.12 6.12
CA LEU A 202 7.47 -6.82 5.05
C LEU A 202 8.80 -7.57 5.24
N ARG A 203 9.34 -7.58 6.47
CA ARG A 203 10.59 -8.28 6.80
C ARG A 203 10.50 -9.78 6.51
N LYS A 204 9.34 -10.41 6.76
CA LYS A 204 9.10 -11.83 6.44
C LYS A 204 9.29 -12.16 4.95
N PHE A 205 9.00 -11.22 4.06
CA PHE A 205 9.11 -11.41 2.62
C PHE A 205 10.42 -10.86 2.02
N SER A 206 11.21 -10.12 2.80
CA SER A 206 12.43 -9.45 2.34
C SER A 206 13.67 -10.22 2.82
N LEU A 207 14.53 -10.65 1.90
CA LEU A 207 15.76 -11.37 2.28
C LEU A 207 16.82 -10.44 2.92
N THR A 208 16.87 -9.19 2.49
CA THR A 208 17.84 -8.22 2.99
C THR A 208 17.43 -7.63 4.34
N ASP A 209 18.44 -7.32 5.15
CA ASP A 209 18.29 -6.63 6.45
C ASP A 209 18.44 -5.11 6.33
N SER A 210 18.09 -4.57 5.17
CA SER A 210 18.16 -3.14 4.89
C SER A 210 16.83 -2.65 4.36
N VAL A 211 16.50 -1.42 4.71
CA VAL A 211 15.29 -0.74 4.23
C VAL A 211 15.63 0.72 3.97
N GLY A 212 15.23 1.22 2.82
CA GLY A 212 15.27 2.63 2.46
C GLY A 212 13.96 3.32 2.83
N VAL A 213 14.02 4.60 3.21
CA VAL A 213 12.87 5.47 3.38
C VAL A 213 13.10 6.69 2.52
N VAL A 214 12.22 6.93 1.55
CA VAL A 214 12.25 8.16 0.76
C VAL A 214 11.66 9.28 1.61
N VAL A 215 12.43 10.35 1.74
CA VAL A 215 12.06 11.60 2.40
C VAL A 215 11.72 12.60 1.30
N GLY A 216 10.44 12.91 1.14
CA GLY A 216 9.97 13.88 0.15
C GLY A 216 10.47 15.31 0.42
N GLY A 217 10.30 16.19 -0.58
CA GLY A 217 10.76 17.58 -0.51
C GLY A 217 9.94 18.49 0.41
N ASP A 218 8.68 18.17 0.69
CA ASP A 218 7.80 18.98 1.54
C ASP A 218 7.77 18.52 3.01
N GLU A 219 7.41 19.42 3.93
CA GLU A 219 7.40 19.16 5.36
C GLU A 219 6.49 17.98 5.77
N ARG A 220 5.36 17.77 5.08
CA ARG A 220 4.42 16.71 5.44
C ARG A 220 5.04 15.35 5.12
N SER A 221 5.62 15.22 3.92
CA SER A 221 6.33 14.02 3.49
C SER A 221 7.55 13.73 4.36
N GLN A 222 8.29 14.77 4.78
CA GLN A 222 9.41 14.64 5.72
C GLN A 222 8.96 14.11 7.09
N ARG A 223 7.92 14.71 7.68
CA ARG A 223 7.39 14.28 8.99
C ARG A 223 6.90 12.83 8.95
N ARG A 224 6.21 12.42 7.87
CA ARG A 224 5.78 11.03 7.67
C ARG A 224 6.97 10.09 7.59
N ALA A 225 7.96 10.40 6.76
CA ALA A 225 9.14 9.57 6.58
C ALA A 225 9.90 9.35 7.90
N VAL A 226 10.06 10.39 8.71
CA VAL A 226 10.65 10.29 10.06
C VAL A 226 9.81 9.40 10.98
N GLY A 227 8.48 9.50 10.91
CA GLY A 227 7.55 8.68 11.69
C GLY A 227 7.65 7.19 11.41
N PHE A 228 8.11 6.76 10.22
CA PHE A 228 8.25 5.33 9.88
C PHE A 228 9.50 4.68 10.50
N ILE A 229 10.53 5.48 10.79
CA ILE A 229 11.86 4.97 11.18
C ILE A 229 11.81 4.11 12.46
N PRO A 230 11.12 4.49 13.55
CA PRO A 230 11.10 3.69 14.77
C PRO A 230 10.58 2.27 14.53
N ASP A 231 9.45 2.12 13.82
CA ASP A 231 8.87 0.81 13.49
C ASP A 231 9.80 -0.03 12.61
N LEU A 232 10.48 0.62 11.64
CA LEU A 232 11.45 -0.05 10.76
C LEU A 232 12.65 -0.59 11.54
N MET A 233 13.18 0.18 12.50
CA MET A 233 14.34 -0.20 13.31
C MET A 233 14.09 -1.41 14.21
N LEU A 234 12.83 -1.77 14.49
CA LEU A 234 12.48 -2.97 15.25
C LEU A 234 12.71 -4.27 14.47
N HIS A 235 12.83 -4.20 13.14
CA HIS A 235 12.86 -5.37 12.26
C HIS A 235 13.95 -5.34 11.19
N TYR A 236 14.60 -4.19 10.99
CA TYR A 236 15.71 -4.01 10.05
C TYR A 236 16.93 -3.43 10.76
N ASP A 237 18.07 -4.09 10.60
CA ASP A 237 19.35 -3.65 11.16
C ASP A 237 19.85 -2.35 10.52
N ARG A 238 19.53 -2.14 9.23
CA ARG A 238 20.00 -1.01 8.44
C ARG A 238 18.85 -0.23 7.82
N VAL A 239 18.35 0.76 8.54
CA VAL A 239 17.42 1.76 7.99
C VAL A 239 18.23 2.88 7.34
N ARG A 240 17.86 3.32 6.13
CA ARG A 240 18.47 4.44 5.40
C ARG A 240 17.40 5.45 5.02
N ALA A 241 17.53 6.70 5.46
CA ALA A 241 16.64 7.78 5.05
C ALA A 241 17.28 8.57 3.89
N VAL A 242 16.60 8.65 2.75
CA VAL A 242 17.09 9.29 1.53
C VAL A 242 16.22 10.48 1.19
N ALA A 243 16.79 11.68 1.27
CA ALA A 243 16.16 12.89 0.76
C ALA A 243 16.30 12.96 -0.76
N LEU A 244 15.18 13.17 -1.45
CA LEU A 244 15.19 13.40 -2.90
C LEU A 244 15.27 14.89 -3.22
N PRO A 245 15.90 15.27 -4.34
CA PRO A 245 15.81 16.61 -4.88
C PRO A 245 14.39 16.81 -5.47
N GLY A 246 13.50 17.42 -4.70
CA GLY A 246 12.11 17.69 -5.12
C GLY A 246 11.13 16.59 -4.71
N SER A 247 9.97 16.55 -5.37
CA SER A 247 8.98 15.49 -5.15
C SER A 247 9.43 14.16 -5.78
N LEU A 248 8.92 13.04 -5.28
CA LEU A 248 9.22 11.72 -5.85
C LEU A 248 8.79 11.65 -7.32
N ARG A 249 7.65 12.25 -7.69
CA ARG A 249 7.16 12.31 -9.08
C ARG A 249 8.11 13.08 -10.01
N GLU A 250 8.60 14.25 -9.58
CA GLU A 250 9.61 15.01 -10.34
C GLU A 250 10.93 14.25 -10.43
N PHE A 251 11.31 13.55 -9.36
CA PHE A 251 12.52 12.75 -9.36
C PHE A 251 12.43 11.60 -10.37
N THR A 252 11.32 10.86 -10.38
CA THR A 252 11.12 9.68 -11.25
C THR A 252 10.99 10.02 -12.74
N SER A 253 10.66 11.27 -13.08
CA SER A 253 10.57 11.70 -14.48
C SER A 253 11.92 12.02 -15.13
N LEU A 254 13.02 12.01 -14.35
CA LEU A 254 14.36 12.22 -14.87
C LEU A 254 14.90 10.94 -15.53
N ASP A 255 15.49 11.04 -16.72
CA ASP A 255 16.19 9.91 -17.36
C ASP A 255 17.31 9.32 -16.49
N SER A 256 17.89 10.16 -15.62
CA SER A 256 18.95 9.76 -14.68
C SER A 256 18.43 9.21 -13.34
N ALA A 257 17.11 9.19 -13.13
CA ALA A 257 16.50 8.81 -11.85
C ALA A 257 16.95 7.44 -11.35
N PRO A 258 17.03 6.37 -12.18
CA PRO A 258 17.44 5.06 -11.69
C PRO A 258 18.86 5.09 -11.10
N LYS A 259 19.82 5.69 -11.84
CA LYS A 259 21.22 5.78 -11.41
C LYS A 259 21.38 6.68 -10.17
N ARG A 260 20.68 7.81 -10.15
CA ARG A 260 20.68 8.72 -9.00
C ARG A 260 20.09 8.06 -7.75
N LEU A 261 19.01 7.29 -7.88
CA LEU A 261 18.41 6.58 -6.78
C LEU A 261 19.38 5.53 -6.22
N HIS A 262 20.09 4.82 -7.10
CA HIS A 262 21.16 3.91 -6.71
C HIS A 262 22.23 4.61 -5.89
N GLU A 263 22.77 5.70 -6.40
CA GLU A 263 23.81 6.48 -5.72
C GLU A 263 23.32 6.95 -4.34
N LEU A 264 22.13 7.52 -4.25
CA LEU A 264 21.56 7.99 -2.99
C LEU A 264 21.36 6.85 -1.98
N LEU A 265 20.80 5.71 -2.42
CA LEU A 265 20.53 4.58 -1.54
C LEU A 265 21.81 3.85 -1.10
N THR A 266 22.89 3.89 -1.89
CA THR A 266 24.16 3.23 -1.56
C THR A 266 25.11 4.11 -0.75
N THR A 267 25.14 5.42 -1.01
CA THR A 267 26.05 6.37 -0.35
C THR A 267 25.60 6.82 1.03
N VAL A 268 24.30 6.82 1.30
CA VAL A 268 23.77 7.23 2.61
C VAL A 268 24.13 6.16 3.66
N PRO A 269 24.90 6.49 4.72
CA PRO A 269 25.19 5.55 5.78
C PRO A 269 23.89 5.16 6.51
N PRO A 270 23.74 3.90 6.96
CA PRO A 270 22.61 3.51 7.79
C PRO A 270 22.46 4.40 9.03
N THR A 271 21.23 4.62 9.46
CA THR A 271 20.81 5.58 10.50
C THR A 271 21.46 5.37 11.88
N MET A 272 22.28 4.34 12.11
CA MET A 272 23.23 4.33 13.24
C MET A 272 24.23 5.51 13.25
N SER A 273 24.27 6.34 12.19
CA SER A 273 24.99 7.63 12.17
C SER A 273 24.11 8.88 12.35
N TYR A 274 22.78 8.76 12.49
CA TYR A 274 21.91 9.90 12.82
C TYR A 274 21.99 10.16 14.33
N ARG A 275 23.13 10.70 14.79
CA ARG A 275 23.13 11.47 16.05
C ARG A 275 22.19 12.64 15.82
N MET A 276 21.11 12.67 16.59
CA MET A 276 20.23 13.83 16.80
C MET A 276 21.06 15.12 16.86
N GLY A 277 21.18 15.78 15.72
CA GLY A 277 21.79 17.08 15.57
C GLY A 277 20.70 18.12 15.77
N SER A 278 20.58 18.59 17.01
CA SER A 278 20.00 19.88 17.42
C SER A 278 18.71 20.35 16.72
N GLY A 279 17.60 20.24 17.44
CA GLY A 279 16.64 21.33 17.49
C GLY A 279 15.29 21.13 16.81
N VAL A 280 14.59 20.03 17.05
CA VAL A 280 13.11 20.03 17.10
C VAL A 280 12.70 19.09 18.23
N ALA A 281 12.15 19.65 19.30
CA ALA A 281 11.50 18.87 20.34
C ALA A 281 10.28 18.19 19.70
N ALA A 282 10.40 16.90 19.36
CA ALA A 282 9.23 16.07 19.16
C ALA A 282 8.60 15.89 20.54
N GLU A 283 7.51 16.62 20.80
CA GLU A 283 6.60 16.25 21.88
C GLU A 283 6.10 14.84 21.56
N ILE A 284 6.67 13.88 22.29
CA ILE A 284 6.19 12.51 22.34
C ILE A 284 4.83 12.58 23.01
N HIS A 285 3.77 12.54 22.21
CA HIS A 285 2.44 12.29 22.74
C HIS A 285 2.45 10.89 23.37
N PRO A 286 2.07 10.74 24.65
CA PRO A 286 2.03 9.42 25.28
C PRO A 286 0.97 8.57 24.59
N ASP A 287 1.39 7.35 24.28
CA ASP A 287 0.59 6.19 23.88
C ASP A 287 -0.74 6.11 24.67
N PRO A 288 -1.90 5.88 24.03
CA PRO A 288 -3.10 5.48 24.76
C PRO A 288 -2.92 4.06 25.30
N ASP A 289 -2.46 3.99 26.55
CA ASP A 289 -2.36 2.88 27.51
C ASP A 289 -2.14 1.43 27.01
N PRO A 290 -1.14 0.71 27.55
CA PRO A 290 -1.02 -0.73 27.34
C PRO A 290 -2.15 -1.48 28.07
N PRO A 291 -2.63 -2.62 27.55
CA PRO A 291 -3.58 -3.45 28.27
C PRO A 291 -2.91 -4.02 29.52
N ASP A 292 -3.62 -3.81 30.62
CA ASP A 292 -3.33 -4.20 31.99
C ASP A 292 -2.77 -5.63 32.09
N ARG A 293 -1.57 -5.77 32.66
CA ARG A 293 -1.05 -7.06 33.14
C ARG A 293 -1.41 -7.17 34.61
N GLY A 294 -2.52 -7.82 34.89
CA GLY A 294 -2.88 -8.33 36.22
C GLY A 294 -3.37 -9.76 36.12
N LEU A 295 -2.45 -10.72 36.27
CA LEU A 295 -2.78 -12.02 36.85
C LEU A 295 -2.56 -11.86 38.34
N ASP A 296 -3.62 -12.02 39.13
CA ASP A 296 -3.57 -12.61 40.46
C ASP A 296 -4.99 -13.06 40.88
N LEU A 297 -5.13 -14.39 41.01
CA LEU A 297 -6.18 -15.22 41.61
C LEU A 297 -7.60 -15.20 41.04
#